data_AF-A0A942E615-F1
#
_entry.id   AF-A0A942E615-F1
#
_cell.length_a   1.000
_cell.length_b   1.000
_cell.length_c   1.000
_cell.angle_alpha   90.00
_cell.angle_beta   90.00
_cell.angle_gamma   90.00
#
_symmetry.space_group_name_H-M   'P 1'
#
loop_
_entity.id
_entity.type
_entity.pdbx_description
1 polymer ?
#
loop_
_entity_poly.entity_id
_entity_poly.type
_entity_poly.pdbx_seq_one_letter_code
_entity_poly.pdbx_strand_id
1 'polypeptide(L)'
;MSASALESNVIGTPGFPGVSFGRSADGLPVALVGEHAFAMAPARDGRHFLVTGWRFRRPMAQWTRGDFYGYRGDLADENAFRAKVLENAEHQREKIALGRREERSTANTPWGPSQGATVYADGVVFHSTAGHGGFLLSPDRNRKVHQSIRVTGGAYEEDEAWAIVAFSFPHLFTAFERQAAEKTMKDSFPDAWEAITGNLLGPGKSWKKDERAFFAEHRDDWIVVSAIISDQQSGFTEVIATPGGKRGPGSEERRFLVPSDEYRVGRFGFVIDPERHAGYGGPSSFVSRQGRSA
;
A
#
# COMPACT_ATOMS: atom_id res chain seq x y z
N MET A 1 -57.40 -4.48 -5.16
CA MET A 1 -56.23 -4.94 -5.94
C MET A 1 -55.00 -4.76 -5.10
N SER A 2 -54.27 -5.86 -4.90
CA SER A 2 -53.15 -5.98 -3.99
C SER A 2 -51.83 -5.47 -4.58
N ALA A 3 -50.96 -5.02 -3.68
CA ALA A 3 -49.50 -5.22 -3.60
C ALA A 3 -48.58 -4.72 -4.72
N SER A 4 -47.62 -3.86 -4.35
CA SER A 4 -46.23 -4.32 -4.12
C SER A 4 -45.43 -3.20 -3.45
N ALA A 5 -45.32 -3.24 -2.12
CA ALA A 5 -44.24 -2.54 -1.43
C ALA A 5 -42.98 -3.39 -1.61
N LEU A 6 -41.99 -2.88 -2.35
CA LEU A 6 -40.64 -3.45 -2.31
C LEU A 6 -40.06 -3.15 -0.92
N GLU A 7 -40.28 -4.08 0.02
CA GLU A 7 -39.46 -4.18 1.22
C GLU A 7 -38.02 -4.42 0.77
N SER A 8 -37.22 -3.37 0.81
CA SER A 8 -35.77 -3.48 0.71
C SER A 8 -35.30 -4.17 1.98
N ASN A 9 -34.96 -5.45 1.87
CA ASN A 9 -34.37 -6.26 2.95
C ASN A 9 -33.00 -5.67 3.35
N VAL A 10 -33.02 -4.67 4.25
CA VAL A 10 -31.82 -4.18 4.92
C VAL A 10 -31.48 -5.16 6.01
N ILE A 11 -30.53 -6.06 5.73
CA ILE A 11 -30.02 -7.02 6.72
C ILE A 11 -29.05 -6.27 7.64
N GLY A 12 -29.51 -5.95 8.85
CA GLY A 12 -28.70 -5.37 9.92
C GLY A 12 -27.96 -6.44 10.72
N THR A 13 -26.64 -6.32 10.87
CA THR A 13 -25.87 -7.21 11.78
C THR A 13 -25.79 -6.59 13.18
N PRO A 14 -25.98 -7.35 14.28
CA PRO A 14 -25.83 -6.83 15.65
C PRO A 14 -24.38 -6.37 15.93
N GLY A 15 -24.23 -5.28 16.71
CA GLY A 15 -22.95 -4.62 17.06
C GLY A 15 -22.93 -3.14 16.65
N PHE A 16 -22.13 -2.29 17.32
CA PHE A 16 -21.98 -0.86 16.97
C PHE A 16 -20.53 -0.54 16.54
N PRO A 17 -20.30 -0.08 15.29
CA PRO A 17 -21.32 0.22 14.29
C PRO A 17 -21.99 -1.05 13.74
N GLY A 18 -23.28 -0.89 13.43
CA GLY A 18 -24.07 -1.89 12.70
C GLY A 18 -23.71 -1.85 11.22
N VAL A 19 -23.97 -2.96 10.53
CA VAL A 19 -23.77 -3.08 9.08
C VAL A 19 -25.11 -3.26 8.41
N SER A 20 -25.39 -2.43 7.40
CA SER A 20 -26.60 -2.48 6.59
C SER A 20 -26.22 -2.64 5.13
N PHE A 21 -26.72 -3.69 4.47
CA PHE A 21 -26.54 -3.90 3.03
C PHE A 21 -27.80 -3.50 2.25
N GLY A 22 -27.64 -3.11 0.99
CA GLY A 22 -28.74 -2.73 0.12
C GLY A 22 -28.36 -2.57 -1.35
N ARG A 23 -29.24 -1.93 -2.11
CA ARG A 23 -29.03 -1.55 -3.51
C ARG A 23 -29.18 -0.05 -3.68
N SER A 24 -28.34 0.55 -4.53
CA SER A 24 -28.44 1.96 -4.94
C SER A 24 -29.51 2.18 -6.02
N ALA A 25 -29.79 3.44 -6.37
CA ALA A 25 -30.75 3.80 -7.42
C ALA A 25 -30.34 3.26 -8.81
N ASP A 26 -29.02 3.17 -9.05
CA ASP A 26 -28.41 2.60 -10.25
C ASP A 26 -28.08 1.10 -10.12
N GLY A 27 -28.61 0.43 -9.08
CA GLY A 27 -28.56 -1.04 -8.95
C GLY A 27 -27.28 -1.63 -8.37
N LEU A 28 -26.33 -0.79 -7.93
CA LEU A 28 -25.07 -1.24 -7.32
C LEU A 28 -25.32 -1.90 -5.96
N PRO A 29 -24.60 -2.98 -5.60
CA PRO A 29 -24.51 -3.41 -4.21
C PRO A 29 -23.90 -2.29 -3.38
N VAL A 30 -24.59 -1.90 -2.30
CA VAL A 30 -24.13 -0.88 -1.37
C VAL A 30 -24.20 -1.37 0.07
N ALA A 31 -23.42 -0.73 0.93
CA ALA A 31 -23.47 -0.96 2.36
C ALA A 31 -23.21 0.32 3.15
N LEU A 32 -23.72 0.38 4.37
CA LEU A 32 -23.45 1.42 5.35
C LEU A 32 -22.90 0.80 6.63
N VAL A 33 -21.79 1.33 7.12
CA VAL A 33 -21.17 0.97 8.40
C VAL A 33 -20.92 2.26 9.17
N GLY A 34 -21.76 2.51 10.19
CA GLY A 34 -21.77 3.81 10.87
C GLY A 34 -22.03 4.95 9.88
N GLU A 35 -21.09 5.88 9.74
CA GLU A 35 -21.16 7.00 8.77
C GLU A 35 -20.45 6.70 7.44
N HIS A 36 -19.88 5.51 7.27
CA HIS A 36 -19.12 5.12 6.08
C HIS A 36 -20.00 4.34 5.11
N ALA A 37 -20.17 4.90 3.91
CA ALA A 37 -20.89 4.25 2.82
C ALA A 37 -19.90 3.52 1.90
N PHE A 38 -20.30 2.35 1.42
CA PHE A 38 -19.53 1.50 0.51
C PHE A 38 -20.41 1.12 -0.68
N ALA A 39 -19.80 0.99 -1.85
CA ALA A 39 -20.44 0.39 -3.01
C ALA A 39 -19.46 -0.48 -3.80
N MET A 40 -20.02 -1.49 -4.47
CA MET A 40 -19.32 -2.26 -5.50
C MET A 40 -19.62 -1.63 -6.86
N ALA A 41 -18.69 -0.86 -7.39
CA ALA A 41 -18.83 -0.20 -8.67
C ALA A 41 -18.26 -1.06 -9.81
N PRO A 42 -18.91 -1.13 -10.98
CA PRO A 42 -18.34 -1.79 -12.14
C PRO A 42 -17.15 -0.99 -12.70
N ALA A 43 -16.18 -1.72 -13.22
CA ALA A 43 -15.04 -1.22 -13.97
C ALA A 43 -15.26 -1.33 -15.49
N ARG A 44 -14.34 -0.76 -16.27
CA ARG A 44 -14.13 -1.24 -17.64
C ARG A 44 -13.63 -2.69 -17.56
N ASP A 45 -14.10 -3.53 -18.48
CA ASP A 45 -13.68 -4.95 -18.62
C ASP A 45 -14.27 -5.94 -17.60
N GLY A 46 -15.45 -5.64 -17.02
CA GLY A 46 -16.18 -6.59 -16.17
C GLY A 46 -15.60 -6.80 -14.76
N ARG A 47 -14.55 -6.07 -14.41
CA ARG A 47 -14.02 -6.00 -13.03
C ARG A 47 -14.94 -5.18 -12.13
N HIS A 48 -14.75 -5.30 -10.82
CA HIS A 48 -15.46 -4.49 -9.82
C HIS A 48 -14.47 -3.75 -8.93
N PHE A 49 -14.89 -2.64 -8.37
CA PHE A 49 -14.11 -1.82 -7.46
C PHE A 49 -14.87 -1.54 -6.17
N LEU A 50 -14.16 -1.51 -5.05
CA LEU A 50 -14.69 -0.99 -3.80
C LEU A 50 -14.57 0.53 -3.81
N VAL A 51 -15.71 1.21 -3.77
CA VAL A 51 -15.77 2.67 -3.65
C VAL A 51 -16.41 3.09 -2.34
N THR A 52 -15.97 4.23 -1.81
CA THR A 52 -16.37 4.70 -0.48
C THR A 52 -16.90 6.13 -0.50
N GLY A 53 -17.84 6.41 0.39
CA GLY A 53 -18.37 7.73 0.69
C GLY A 53 -18.51 7.91 2.20
N TRP A 54 -18.84 9.11 2.63
CA TRP A 54 -18.98 9.44 4.05
C TRP A 54 -20.18 10.35 4.29
N ARG A 55 -20.89 10.12 5.40
CA ARG A 55 -22.02 10.94 5.87
C ARG A 55 -23.16 11.09 4.87
N PHE A 56 -23.55 10.00 4.23
CA PHE A 56 -24.71 10.00 3.34
C PHE A 56 -25.99 10.06 4.15
N ARG A 57 -26.73 11.17 4.02
CA ARG A 57 -27.99 11.39 4.76
C ARG A 57 -29.22 10.81 4.07
N ARG A 58 -29.14 10.55 2.76
CA ARG A 58 -30.24 9.96 1.98
C ARG A 58 -30.29 8.45 2.20
N PRO A 59 -31.45 7.79 2.04
CA PRO A 59 -31.54 6.33 2.05
C PRO A 59 -30.67 5.68 0.96
N MET A 60 -30.19 4.47 1.21
CA MET A 60 -29.33 3.71 0.28
C MET A 60 -29.90 3.63 -1.15
N ALA A 61 -31.22 3.43 -1.28
CA ALA A 61 -31.92 3.33 -2.55
C ALA A 61 -31.90 4.61 -3.40
N GLN A 62 -31.45 5.75 -2.86
CA GLN A 62 -31.32 7.02 -3.57
C GLN A 62 -29.86 7.36 -3.91
N TRP A 63 -28.92 6.52 -3.51
CA TRP A 63 -27.51 6.72 -3.84
C TRP A 63 -27.27 6.35 -5.30
N THR A 64 -26.21 6.89 -5.86
CA THR A 64 -25.74 6.63 -7.22
C THR A 64 -24.22 6.49 -7.19
N ARG A 65 -23.62 5.95 -8.26
CA ARG A 65 -22.16 5.88 -8.40
C ARG A 65 -21.47 7.22 -8.17
N GLY A 66 -22.08 8.32 -8.59
CA GLY A 66 -21.50 9.67 -8.49
C GLY A 66 -21.35 10.19 -7.06
N ASP A 67 -22.07 9.62 -6.09
CA ASP A 67 -21.96 10.03 -4.70
C ASP A 67 -20.65 9.55 -4.05
N PHE A 68 -20.06 8.47 -4.57
CA PHE A 68 -18.85 7.85 -4.02
C PHE A 68 -17.57 8.45 -4.63
N TYR A 69 -16.69 8.94 -3.76
CA TYR A 69 -15.46 9.64 -4.15
C TYR A 69 -14.16 8.90 -3.79
N GLY A 70 -14.22 7.91 -2.89
CA GLY A 70 -13.04 7.14 -2.51
C GLY A 70 -12.91 5.84 -3.30
N TYR A 71 -11.68 5.44 -3.63
CA TYR A 71 -11.33 4.15 -4.20
C TYR A 71 -10.57 3.31 -3.17
N ARG A 72 -10.87 2.02 -3.08
CA ARG A 72 -10.28 1.08 -2.13
C ARG A 72 -9.81 -0.25 -2.76
N GLY A 73 -9.68 -0.28 -4.09
CA GLY A 73 -9.12 -1.42 -4.81
C GLY A 73 -10.17 -2.28 -5.53
N ASP A 74 -9.66 -3.34 -6.15
CA ASP A 74 -10.43 -4.28 -6.95
C ASP A 74 -11.24 -5.25 -6.08
N LEU A 75 -12.38 -5.68 -6.60
CA LEU A 75 -13.26 -6.69 -6.04
C LEU A 75 -13.51 -7.77 -7.10
N ALA A 76 -13.44 -9.02 -6.67
CA ALA A 76 -13.79 -10.14 -7.53
C ALA A 76 -15.30 -10.20 -7.77
N ASP A 77 -16.09 -10.11 -6.70
CA ASP A 77 -17.53 -10.30 -6.72
C ASP A 77 -18.23 -9.67 -5.50
N GLU A 78 -19.56 -9.87 -5.40
CA GLU A 78 -20.38 -9.38 -4.28
C GLU A 78 -20.04 -10.04 -2.94
N ASN A 79 -19.48 -11.26 -2.93
CA ASN A 79 -19.04 -11.92 -1.70
C ASN A 79 -17.79 -11.25 -1.14
N ALA A 80 -16.82 -10.92 -2.02
CA ALA A 80 -15.64 -10.15 -1.68
C ALA A 80 -16.03 -8.75 -1.18
N PHE A 81 -17.03 -8.12 -1.79
CA PHE A 81 -17.60 -6.86 -1.30
C PHE A 81 -18.13 -6.99 0.14
N ARG A 82 -18.99 -7.98 0.39
CA ARG A 82 -19.56 -8.23 1.74
C ARG A 82 -18.47 -8.51 2.77
N ALA A 83 -17.49 -9.33 2.44
CA ALA A 83 -16.36 -9.64 3.33
C ALA A 83 -15.57 -8.38 3.70
N LYS A 84 -15.28 -7.50 2.73
CA LYS A 84 -14.57 -6.23 2.98
C LYS A 84 -15.37 -5.25 3.84
N VAL A 85 -16.68 -5.18 3.64
CA VAL A 85 -17.56 -4.36 4.48
C VAL A 85 -17.59 -4.89 5.92
N LEU A 86 -17.70 -6.20 6.11
CA LEU A 86 -17.71 -6.82 7.44
C LEU A 86 -16.36 -6.68 8.16
N GLU A 87 -15.25 -6.87 7.46
CA GLU A 87 -13.89 -6.61 7.98
C GLU A 87 -13.76 -5.15 8.44
N ASN A 88 -14.26 -4.20 7.65
CA ASN A 88 -14.24 -2.79 8.03
C ASN A 88 -15.10 -2.51 9.27
N ALA A 89 -16.29 -3.12 9.36
CA ALA A 89 -17.16 -2.97 10.52
C ALA A 89 -16.51 -3.50 11.81
N GLU A 90 -15.87 -4.67 11.73
CA GLU A 90 -15.14 -5.22 12.88
C GLU A 90 -13.96 -4.33 13.26
N HIS A 91 -13.20 -3.86 12.28
CA HIS A 91 -12.12 -2.90 12.52
C HIS A 91 -12.60 -1.61 13.21
N GLN A 92 -13.78 -1.08 12.84
CA GLN A 92 -14.37 0.08 13.52
C GLN A 92 -14.78 -0.25 14.96
N ARG A 93 -15.37 -1.42 15.22
CA ARG A 93 -15.73 -1.87 16.57
C ARG A 93 -14.50 -2.02 17.46
N GLU A 94 -13.46 -2.68 16.96
CA GLU A 94 -12.20 -2.84 17.68
C GLU A 94 -11.56 -1.48 17.97
N LYS A 95 -11.58 -0.53 17.01
CA LYS A 95 -11.10 0.85 17.24
C LYS A 95 -11.84 1.55 18.38
N ILE A 96 -13.17 1.41 18.44
CA ILE A 96 -13.98 1.97 19.53
C ILE A 96 -13.61 1.28 20.86
N ALA A 97 -13.52 -0.05 20.87
CA ALA A 97 -13.18 -0.82 22.06
C ALA A 97 -11.79 -0.51 22.61
N LEU A 98 -10.82 -0.19 21.73
CA LEU A 98 -9.48 0.23 22.11
C LEU A 98 -9.43 1.62 22.77
N GLY A 99 -10.47 2.44 22.62
CA GLY A 99 -10.62 3.70 23.36
C GLY A 99 -9.48 4.70 23.13
N ARG A 100 -8.87 4.69 21.94
CA ARG A 100 -7.77 5.61 21.59
C ARG A 100 -8.23 7.05 21.71
N ARG A 101 -7.37 7.92 22.23
CA ARG A 101 -7.72 9.32 22.46
C ARG A 101 -7.08 10.19 21.42
N GLU A 102 -7.90 10.98 20.72
CA GLU A 102 -7.40 12.04 19.85
C GLU A 102 -7.14 13.30 20.67
N GLU A 103 -5.96 13.87 20.51
CA GLU A 103 -5.49 15.05 21.23
C GLU A 103 -4.93 16.06 20.22
N ARG A 104 -5.19 17.34 20.47
CA ARG A 104 -4.47 18.40 19.74
C ARG A 104 -3.03 18.41 20.24
N SER A 105 -2.09 18.36 19.33
CA SER A 105 -0.67 18.44 19.65
C SER A 105 0.02 19.40 18.71
N THR A 106 0.92 20.21 19.26
CA THR A 106 1.87 21.04 18.52
C THR A 106 3.31 20.66 18.87
N ALA A 107 3.51 19.43 19.35
CA ALA A 107 4.82 18.93 19.72
C ALA A 107 5.75 18.90 18.50
N ASN A 108 7.03 19.18 18.72
CA ASN A 108 8.04 19.00 17.69
C ASN A 108 8.36 17.51 17.58
N THR A 109 8.16 16.95 16.39
CA THR A 109 8.49 15.56 16.06
C THR A 109 9.61 15.52 15.02
N PRO A 110 10.26 14.37 14.80
CA PRO A 110 11.25 14.22 13.72
C PRO A 110 10.69 14.51 12.33
N TRP A 111 9.37 14.44 12.13
CA TRP A 111 8.68 14.73 10.87
C TRP A 111 8.09 16.14 10.82
N GLY A 112 8.55 17.03 11.71
CA GLY A 112 8.08 18.40 11.85
C GLY A 112 7.03 18.58 12.98
N PRO A 113 6.42 19.76 13.06
CA PRO A 113 5.41 20.05 14.08
C PRO A 113 4.19 19.14 13.91
N SER A 114 3.76 18.52 15.01
CA SER A 114 2.52 17.76 15.06
C SER A 114 1.31 18.67 14.80
N GLN A 115 0.32 18.14 14.09
CA GLN A 115 -0.98 18.77 13.84
C GLN A 115 -2.11 18.04 14.60
N GLY A 116 -1.83 16.84 15.08
CA GLY A 116 -2.72 16.01 15.86
C GLY A 116 -1.98 14.79 16.39
N ALA A 117 -2.46 14.27 17.52
CA ALA A 117 -1.93 13.07 18.13
C ALA A 117 -3.05 12.08 18.44
N THR A 118 -2.77 10.80 18.30
CA THR A 118 -3.61 9.72 18.79
C THR A 118 -2.84 8.95 19.85
N VAL A 119 -3.32 9.00 21.08
CA VAL A 119 -2.75 8.26 22.21
C VAL A 119 -3.33 6.85 22.20
N TYR A 120 -2.47 5.86 21.98
CA TYR A 120 -2.83 4.44 21.99
C TYR A 120 -2.73 3.87 23.41
N ALA A 121 -1.71 4.29 24.14
CA ALA A 121 -1.51 4.01 25.56
C ALA A 121 -0.51 5.00 26.16
N ASP A 122 -0.33 4.96 27.47
CA ASP A 122 0.74 5.73 28.12
C ASP A 122 2.12 5.35 27.53
N GLY A 123 2.79 6.38 27.00
CA GLY A 123 4.06 6.27 26.28
C GLY A 123 4.00 5.69 24.87
N VAL A 124 2.81 5.56 24.25
CA VAL A 124 2.64 5.11 22.86
C VAL A 124 1.70 6.09 22.15
N VAL A 125 2.26 7.03 21.39
CA VAL A 125 1.50 8.11 20.76
C VAL A 125 1.83 8.19 19.28
N PHE A 126 0.81 8.17 18.43
CA PHE A 126 0.95 8.47 17.02
C PHE A 126 0.81 9.97 16.81
N HIS A 127 1.71 10.58 16.04
CA HIS A 127 1.63 11.97 15.64
C HIS A 127 1.41 12.07 14.13
N SER A 128 0.45 12.89 13.73
CA SER A 128 0.27 13.30 12.33
C SER A 128 0.87 14.69 12.13
N THR A 129 1.60 14.87 11.03
CA THR A 129 2.16 16.16 10.59
C THR A 129 1.67 16.48 9.17
N ALA A 130 2.09 17.62 8.61
CA ALA A 130 1.58 18.13 7.33
C ALA A 130 1.85 17.20 6.12
N GLY A 131 2.85 16.32 6.21
CA GLY A 131 3.22 15.43 5.11
C GLY A 131 3.52 14.00 5.50
N HIS A 132 3.79 13.73 6.79
CA HIS A 132 4.11 12.40 7.30
C HIS A 132 3.52 12.22 8.70
N GLY A 133 3.93 11.17 9.38
CA GLY A 133 3.61 10.90 10.76
C GLY A 133 4.40 9.73 11.30
N GLY A 134 4.02 9.31 12.49
CA GLY A 134 4.58 8.12 13.09
C GLY A 134 4.37 8.05 14.58
N PHE A 135 4.81 6.92 15.15
CA PHE A 135 4.76 6.68 16.58
C PHE A 135 5.97 7.25 17.29
N LEU A 136 5.74 7.97 18.38
CA LEU A 136 6.74 8.29 19.38
C LEU A 136 6.49 7.41 20.61
N LEU A 137 7.50 6.62 20.96
CA LEU A 137 7.50 5.79 22.15
C LEU A 137 8.26 6.48 23.28
N SER A 138 7.73 6.42 24.51
CA SER A 138 8.51 6.79 25.68
C SER A 138 9.73 5.86 25.82
N PRO A 139 10.80 6.29 26.52
CA PRO A 139 11.98 5.44 26.71
C PRO A 139 11.66 4.07 27.33
N ASP A 140 10.70 4.00 28.26
CA ASP A 140 10.24 2.75 28.87
C ASP A 140 9.54 1.83 27.88
N ARG A 141 8.69 2.38 27.00
CA ARG A 141 8.03 1.61 25.94
C ARG A 141 9.03 1.16 24.89
N ASN A 142 9.92 2.05 24.45
CA ASN A 142 10.93 1.72 23.46
C ASN A 142 11.87 0.58 23.93
N ARG A 143 12.16 0.51 25.24
CA ARG A 143 12.92 -0.61 25.84
C ARG A 143 12.23 -1.96 25.76
N LYS A 144 10.92 -2.03 25.52
CA LYS A 144 10.17 -3.28 25.34
C LYS A 144 10.18 -3.78 23.88
N VAL A 145 10.54 -2.94 22.92
CA VAL A 145 10.71 -3.34 21.52
C VAL A 145 11.93 -4.27 21.41
N HIS A 146 11.81 -5.35 20.64
CA HIS A 146 12.91 -6.32 20.45
C HIS A 146 14.16 -5.62 19.90
N GLN A 147 15.34 -5.97 20.43
CA GLN A 147 16.57 -5.23 20.18
C GLN A 147 16.93 -5.14 18.69
N SER A 148 16.67 -6.18 17.90
CA SER A 148 17.00 -6.21 16.46
C SER A 148 16.17 -5.26 15.58
N ILE A 149 15.04 -4.76 16.07
CA ILE A 149 14.13 -3.86 15.35
C ILE A 149 13.85 -2.55 16.11
N ARG A 150 14.54 -2.34 17.23
CA ARG A 150 14.36 -1.13 18.04
C ARG A 150 15.00 0.07 17.37
N VAL A 151 14.22 1.13 17.16
CA VAL A 151 14.73 2.41 16.64
C VAL A 151 15.25 3.29 17.78
N THR A 152 16.48 3.77 17.64
CA THR A 152 17.10 4.72 18.57
C THR A 152 16.28 6.01 18.63
N GLY A 153 16.02 6.52 19.83
CA GLY A 153 15.17 7.70 20.03
C GLY A 153 13.66 7.41 20.01
N GLY A 154 13.24 6.21 19.64
CA GLY A 154 11.85 5.76 19.78
C GLY A 154 10.85 6.39 18.80
N ALA A 155 11.34 6.94 17.68
CA ALA A 155 10.51 7.48 16.61
C ALA A 155 10.37 6.46 15.46
N TYR A 156 9.15 6.02 15.21
CA TYR A 156 8.80 4.99 14.22
C TYR A 156 7.88 5.60 13.17
N GLU A 157 8.42 5.81 11.97
CA GLU A 157 7.75 6.40 10.80
C GLU A 157 6.54 5.56 10.34
N GLU A 158 5.53 6.21 9.76
CA GLU A 158 4.20 5.65 9.49
C GLU A 158 4.07 4.69 8.31
N ASP A 159 5.00 4.69 7.35
CA ASP A 159 4.96 3.83 6.17
C ASP A 159 5.49 2.42 6.49
N GLU A 160 6.63 2.34 7.17
CA GLU A 160 7.27 1.05 7.48
C GLU A 160 7.39 0.77 8.98
N ALA A 161 7.97 1.70 9.73
CA ALA A 161 8.42 1.43 11.10
C ALA A 161 7.27 1.33 12.11
N TRP A 162 6.08 1.86 11.80
CA TRP A 162 4.88 1.67 12.60
C TRP A 162 4.56 0.19 12.85
N ALA A 163 4.90 -0.67 11.89
CA ALA A 163 4.67 -2.10 11.98
C ALA A 163 5.45 -2.74 13.14
N ILE A 164 6.61 -2.19 13.50
CA ILE A 164 7.39 -2.60 14.67
C ILE A 164 6.63 -2.29 15.97
N VAL A 165 5.95 -1.15 16.03
CA VAL A 165 5.14 -0.76 17.19
C VAL A 165 3.93 -1.68 17.33
N ALA A 166 3.23 -1.95 16.22
CA ALA A 166 2.09 -2.88 16.21
C ALA A 166 2.50 -4.31 16.55
N PHE A 167 3.65 -4.76 16.05
CA PHE A 167 4.23 -6.07 16.37
C PHE A 167 4.65 -6.17 17.85
N SER A 168 5.19 -5.09 18.43
CA SER A 168 5.65 -5.07 19.83
C SER A 168 4.51 -4.91 20.85
N PHE A 169 3.41 -4.25 20.46
CA PHE A 169 2.27 -3.96 21.34
C PHE A 169 0.94 -4.37 20.69
N PRO A 170 0.74 -5.64 20.33
CA PRO A 170 -0.40 -6.06 19.51
C PRO A 170 -1.77 -5.76 20.13
N HIS A 171 -1.87 -5.72 21.46
CA HIS A 171 -3.11 -5.41 22.17
C HIS A 171 -3.58 -3.95 22.00
N LEU A 172 -2.75 -3.06 21.46
CA LEU A 172 -3.13 -1.67 21.15
C LEU A 172 -3.72 -1.52 19.73
N PHE A 173 -3.74 -2.60 18.96
CA PHE A 173 -4.08 -2.62 17.55
C PHE A 173 -5.24 -3.58 17.27
N THR A 174 -6.06 -3.20 16.29
CA THR A 174 -7.15 -4.03 15.76
C THR A 174 -6.58 -5.27 15.07
N ALA A 175 -7.40 -6.32 14.87
CA ALA A 175 -6.98 -7.48 14.09
C ALA A 175 -6.53 -7.10 12.68
N PHE A 176 -7.25 -6.18 12.04
CA PHE A 176 -6.90 -5.64 10.72
C PHE A 176 -5.53 -4.97 10.70
N GLU A 177 -5.25 -4.06 11.64
CA GLU A 177 -3.96 -3.37 11.73
C GLU A 177 -2.82 -4.35 12.05
N ARG A 178 -3.07 -5.39 12.87
CA ARG A 178 -2.07 -6.42 13.14
C ARG A 178 -1.71 -7.22 11.90
N GLN A 179 -2.70 -7.58 11.06
CA GLN A 179 -2.43 -8.27 9.80
C GLN A 179 -1.64 -7.39 8.82
N ALA A 180 -2.00 -6.11 8.72
CA ALA A 180 -1.27 -5.14 7.91
C ALA A 180 0.17 -4.97 8.41
N ALA A 181 0.37 -4.82 9.73
CA ALA A 181 1.69 -4.74 10.34
C ALA A 181 2.52 -6.00 10.11
N GLU A 182 1.94 -7.20 10.22
CA GLU A 182 2.66 -8.44 9.92
C GLU A 182 3.14 -8.47 8.46
N LYS A 183 2.29 -8.05 7.51
CA LYS A 183 2.70 -7.94 6.11
C LYS A 183 3.86 -6.96 5.93
N THR A 184 3.76 -5.75 6.51
CA THR A 184 4.83 -4.75 6.46
C THR A 184 6.11 -5.26 7.12
N MET A 185 6.02 -5.97 8.25
CA MET A 185 7.19 -6.59 8.90
C MET A 185 7.90 -7.60 7.98
N LYS A 186 7.13 -8.45 7.29
CA LYS A 186 7.68 -9.43 6.33
C LYS A 186 8.33 -8.74 5.12
N ASP A 187 7.72 -7.66 4.63
CA ASP A 187 8.20 -6.97 3.44
C ASP A 187 9.41 -6.06 3.73
N SER A 188 9.39 -5.27 4.80
CA SER A 188 10.44 -4.26 5.10
C SER A 188 11.55 -4.79 6.01
N PHE A 189 11.22 -5.70 6.94
CA PHE A 189 12.14 -6.25 7.96
C PHE A 189 12.19 -7.79 7.98
N PRO A 190 12.32 -8.48 6.83
CA PRO A 190 12.16 -9.94 6.75
C PRO A 190 13.11 -10.69 7.68
N ASP A 191 14.41 -10.38 7.67
CA ASP A 191 15.41 -11.14 8.44
C ASP A 191 15.14 -11.06 9.95
N ALA A 192 14.74 -9.88 10.43
CA ALA A 192 14.36 -9.68 11.82
C ALA A 192 13.04 -10.40 12.16
N TRP A 193 12.05 -10.37 11.27
CA TRP A 193 10.79 -11.09 11.46
C TRP A 193 11.01 -12.59 11.57
N GLU A 194 11.85 -13.18 10.69
CA GLU A 194 12.21 -14.61 10.75
C GLU A 194 12.97 -14.93 12.04
N ALA A 195 13.94 -14.10 12.43
CA ALA A 195 14.73 -14.31 13.64
C ALA A 195 13.88 -14.24 14.93
N ILE A 196 12.90 -13.32 14.99
CA ILE A 196 12.04 -13.16 16.17
C ILE A 196 10.97 -14.26 16.23
N THR A 197 10.38 -14.63 15.10
CA THR A 197 9.24 -15.57 15.05
C THR A 197 9.66 -17.03 14.88
N GLY A 198 10.87 -17.29 14.39
CA GLY A 198 11.35 -18.62 14.01
C GLY A 198 10.76 -19.15 12.69
N ASN A 199 9.92 -18.37 12.00
CA ASN A 199 9.27 -18.79 10.76
C ASN A 199 10.06 -18.32 9.55
N LEU A 200 10.32 -19.21 8.60
CA LEU A 200 11.01 -18.86 7.36
C LEU A 200 10.02 -18.45 6.26
N LEU A 201 10.35 -17.35 5.59
CA LEU A 201 9.67 -16.78 4.44
C LEU A 201 10.23 -17.40 3.17
N GLY A 202 9.40 -18.20 2.49
CA GLY A 202 9.70 -18.71 1.15
C GLY A 202 9.55 -17.66 0.04
N PRO A 203 9.87 -18.01 -1.22
CA PRO A 203 9.69 -17.13 -2.36
C PRO A 203 8.26 -16.57 -2.48
N GLY A 204 8.13 -15.29 -2.82
CA GLY A 204 6.85 -14.61 -2.96
C GLY A 204 6.23 -14.14 -1.64
N LYS A 205 6.89 -14.37 -0.48
CA LYS A 205 6.35 -14.03 0.85
C LYS A 205 6.96 -12.76 1.46
N SER A 206 7.98 -12.19 0.84
CA SER A 206 8.59 -10.91 1.25
C SER A 206 9.11 -10.19 0.03
N TRP A 207 8.65 -8.95 -0.17
CA TRP A 207 9.11 -8.12 -1.27
C TRP A 207 10.63 -7.93 -1.27
N LYS A 208 11.23 -7.64 -0.11
CA LYS A 208 12.68 -7.39 0.01
C LYS A 208 13.53 -8.64 -0.12
N LYS A 209 13.05 -9.82 0.31
CA LYS A 209 13.77 -11.08 0.04
C LYS A 209 13.71 -11.45 -1.44
N ASP A 210 12.54 -11.32 -2.05
CA ASP A 210 12.37 -11.55 -3.49
C ASP A 210 13.25 -10.59 -4.31
N GLU A 211 13.32 -9.32 -3.92
CA GLU A 211 14.18 -8.31 -4.55
C GLU A 211 15.67 -8.71 -4.44
N ARG A 212 16.14 -9.07 -3.24
CA ARG A 212 17.51 -9.53 -3.03
C ARG A 212 17.84 -10.77 -3.86
N ALA A 213 16.91 -11.74 -3.93
CA ALA A 213 17.09 -12.94 -4.71
C ALA A 213 17.22 -12.61 -6.21
N PHE A 214 16.36 -11.74 -6.73
CA PHE A 214 16.42 -11.28 -8.11
C PHE A 214 17.77 -10.62 -8.45
N PHE A 215 18.23 -9.66 -7.64
CA PHE A 215 19.52 -9.00 -7.92
C PHE A 215 20.73 -9.91 -7.69
N ALA A 216 20.62 -10.93 -6.84
CA ALA A 216 21.68 -11.94 -6.67
C ALA A 216 21.76 -12.89 -7.86
N GLU A 217 20.62 -13.32 -8.40
CA GLU A 217 20.52 -14.13 -9.62
C GLU A 217 21.04 -13.37 -10.84
N HIS A 218 20.64 -12.11 -10.99
CA HIS A 218 20.98 -11.25 -12.13
C HIS A 218 22.18 -10.33 -11.90
N ARG A 219 23.09 -10.70 -10.98
CA ARG A 219 24.20 -9.82 -10.55
C ARG A 219 25.16 -9.44 -11.69
N ASP A 220 25.28 -10.32 -12.68
CA ASP A 220 26.19 -10.21 -13.82
C ASP A 220 25.43 -9.86 -15.12
N ASP A 221 24.09 -9.78 -15.06
CA ASP A 221 23.23 -9.47 -16.20
C ASP A 221 23.02 -7.97 -16.37
N TRP A 222 22.66 -7.55 -17.58
CA TRP A 222 22.32 -6.16 -17.88
C TRP A 222 20.88 -5.88 -17.47
N ILE A 223 20.68 -5.08 -16.42
CA ILE A 223 19.35 -4.70 -15.95
C ILE A 223 19.07 -3.25 -16.33
N VAL A 224 17.91 -3.01 -16.95
CA VAL A 224 17.49 -1.68 -17.41
C VAL A 224 17.30 -0.73 -16.21
N VAL A 225 17.96 0.43 -16.29
CA VAL A 225 17.87 1.52 -15.30
C VAL A 225 17.16 2.76 -15.82
N SER A 226 17.09 2.91 -17.15
CA SER A 226 16.40 4.02 -17.82
C SER A 226 15.86 3.55 -19.17
N ALA A 227 14.71 4.07 -19.58
CA ALA A 227 14.07 3.72 -20.85
C ALA A 227 13.36 4.92 -21.46
N ILE A 228 13.38 5.01 -22.78
CA ILE A 228 12.64 6.00 -23.56
C ILE A 228 12.16 5.36 -24.86
N ILE A 229 10.98 5.74 -25.33
CA ILE A 229 10.54 5.36 -26.68
C ILE A 229 11.55 5.96 -27.67
N SER A 230 12.07 5.15 -28.60
CA SER A 230 13.08 5.63 -29.53
C SER A 230 12.45 6.47 -30.64
N ASP A 231 12.89 7.72 -30.74
CA ASP A 231 12.65 8.60 -31.89
C ASP A 231 13.54 8.23 -33.09
N GLN A 232 14.60 7.44 -32.87
CA GLN A 232 15.58 7.08 -33.89
C GLN A 232 15.24 5.75 -34.59
N GLN A 233 14.58 4.83 -33.89
CA GLN A 233 14.17 3.53 -34.41
C GLN A 233 12.70 3.26 -34.05
N SER A 234 11.81 3.45 -35.02
CA SER A 234 10.38 3.24 -34.83
C SER A 234 10.08 1.80 -34.39
N GLY A 235 9.19 1.64 -33.41
CA GLY A 235 8.82 0.34 -32.84
C GLY A 235 9.74 -0.18 -31.73
N PHE A 236 10.78 0.58 -31.35
CA PHE A 236 11.71 0.22 -30.28
C PHE A 236 11.68 1.19 -29.11
N THR A 237 11.99 0.65 -27.93
CA THR A 237 12.33 1.39 -26.73
C THR A 237 13.85 1.36 -26.59
N GLU A 238 14.48 2.53 -26.57
CA GLU A 238 15.89 2.67 -26.24
C GLU A 238 16.04 2.60 -24.72
N VAL A 239 16.86 1.67 -24.26
CA VAL A 239 17.08 1.43 -22.82
C VAL A 239 18.56 1.58 -22.47
N ILE A 240 18.83 2.15 -21.31
CA ILE A 240 20.14 2.12 -20.67
C ILE A 240 20.09 1.04 -19.59
N ALA A 241 21.01 0.09 -19.64
CA ALA A 241 21.16 -0.96 -18.66
C ALA A 241 22.55 -0.93 -18.03
N THR A 242 22.64 -1.45 -16.80
CA THR A 242 23.90 -1.59 -16.06
C THR A 242 24.04 -3.02 -15.52
N PRO A 243 25.27 -3.53 -15.32
CA PRO A 243 25.48 -4.85 -14.71
C PRO A 243 24.88 -4.91 -13.30
N GLY A 244 23.96 -5.85 -13.08
CA GLY A 244 23.24 -6.04 -11.82
C GLY A 244 22.32 -4.86 -11.44
N GLY A 245 22.01 -3.95 -12.37
CA GLY A 245 21.10 -2.82 -12.13
C GLY A 245 21.68 -1.72 -11.22
N LYS A 246 23.00 -1.70 -11.02
CA LYS A 246 23.69 -0.70 -10.21
C LYS A 246 23.47 0.70 -10.78
N ARG A 247 23.09 1.64 -9.91
CA ARG A 247 22.90 3.05 -10.25
C ARG A 247 23.91 3.90 -9.50
N GLY A 248 24.61 4.79 -10.20
CA GLY A 248 25.53 5.75 -9.57
C GLY A 248 26.75 6.07 -10.43
N PRO A 249 27.53 7.09 -10.05
CA PRO A 249 28.71 7.51 -10.79
C PRO A 249 29.69 6.35 -10.99
N GLY A 250 30.18 6.19 -12.22
CA GLY A 250 31.16 5.15 -12.57
C GLY A 250 30.59 3.75 -12.81
N SER A 251 29.27 3.58 -12.81
CA SER A 251 28.65 2.32 -13.27
C SER A 251 28.82 2.19 -14.78
N GLU A 252 29.19 1.00 -15.26
CA GLU A 252 29.20 0.73 -16.70
C GLU A 252 27.75 0.78 -17.23
N GLU A 253 27.51 1.66 -18.19
CA GLU A 253 26.21 1.82 -18.84
C GLU A 253 26.32 1.36 -20.30
N ARG A 254 25.36 0.55 -20.75
CA ARG A 254 25.20 0.20 -22.16
C ARG A 254 23.79 0.48 -22.62
N ARG A 255 23.67 0.88 -23.88
CA ARG A 255 22.39 1.12 -24.55
C ARG A 255 21.97 -0.09 -25.35
N PHE A 256 20.69 -0.39 -25.34
CA PHE A 256 20.08 -1.47 -26.11
C PHE A 256 18.78 -0.97 -26.77
N LEU A 257 18.38 -1.65 -27.84
CA LEU A 257 17.04 -1.51 -28.40
C LEU A 257 16.22 -2.74 -28.04
N VAL A 258 15.10 -2.51 -27.36
CA VAL A 258 14.11 -3.55 -27.01
C VAL A 258 12.84 -3.26 -27.80
N PRO A 259 12.21 -4.25 -28.46
CA PRO A 259 10.90 -4.05 -29.09
C PRO A 259 9.91 -3.43 -28.10
N SER A 260 9.20 -2.38 -28.51
CA SER A 260 8.35 -1.60 -27.58
C SER A 260 7.15 -2.39 -27.03
N ASP A 261 6.71 -3.42 -27.73
CA ASP A 261 5.67 -4.34 -27.28
C ASP A 261 6.17 -5.35 -26.23
N GLU A 262 7.47 -5.66 -26.27
CA GLU A 262 8.17 -6.51 -25.31
C GLU A 262 8.56 -5.75 -24.04
N TYR A 263 9.00 -4.50 -24.15
CA TYR A 263 9.50 -3.75 -22.99
C TYR A 263 8.38 -3.48 -21.98
N ARG A 264 8.41 -4.23 -20.88
CA ARG A 264 7.56 -4.03 -19.70
C ARG A 264 8.41 -4.18 -18.46
N VAL A 265 8.48 -3.12 -17.66
CA VAL A 265 9.21 -3.17 -16.40
C VAL A 265 8.56 -4.22 -15.51
N GLY A 266 9.31 -5.30 -15.24
CA GLY A 266 8.90 -6.34 -14.31
C GLY A 266 8.95 -5.85 -12.87
N ARG A 267 8.62 -6.73 -11.92
CA ARG A 267 8.54 -6.40 -10.49
C ARG A 267 9.83 -5.78 -9.92
N PHE A 268 11.00 -6.18 -10.42
CA PHE A 268 12.32 -5.73 -9.95
C PHE A 268 13.21 -5.13 -11.05
N GLY A 269 12.68 -5.01 -12.27
CA GLY A 269 13.42 -4.51 -13.43
C GLY A 269 13.13 -5.30 -14.70
N PHE A 270 13.84 -4.94 -15.77
CA PHE A 270 13.85 -5.66 -17.04
C PHE A 270 15.29 -6.12 -17.29
N VAL A 271 15.48 -7.43 -17.44
CA VAL A 271 16.78 -8.02 -17.75
C VAL A 271 16.92 -8.08 -19.26
N ILE A 272 18.02 -7.55 -19.78
CA ILE A 272 18.37 -7.63 -21.19
C ILE A 272 18.77 -9.06 -21.53
N ASP A 273 18.21 -9.57 -22.62
CA ASP A 273 18.61 -10.81 -23.25
C ASP A 273 19.58 -10.48 -24.40
N PRO A 274 20.89 -10.76 -24.28
CA PRO A 274 21.87 -10.41 -25.31
C PRO A 274 21.66 -11.09 -26.66
N GLU A 275 20.90 -12.20 -26.72
CA GLU A 275 20.59 -12.89 -27.97
C GLU A 275 19.43 -12.22 -28.71
N ARG A 276 18.56 -11.50 -27.99
CA ARG A 276 17.33 -10.88 -28.52
C ARG A 276 17.39 -9.35 -28.58
N HIS A 277 18.18 -8.72 -27.72
CA HIS A 277 18.26 -7.26 -27.59
C HIS A 277 19.62 -6.75 -28.06
N ALA A 278 19.63 -6.08 -29.21
CA ALA A 278 20.86 -5.58 -29.81
C ALA A 278 21.43 -4.39 -29.01
N GLY A 279 22.74 -4.41 -28.79
CA GLY A 279 23.47 -3.24 -28.30
C GLY A 279 23.37 -2.08 -29.29
N TYR A 280 23.12 -0.88 -28.78
CA TYR A 280 22.82 0.30 -29.59
C TYR A 280 23.87 1.41 -29.44
N GLY A 281 24.68 1.58 -30.48
CA GLY A 281 25.71 2.63 -30.57
C GLY A 281 25.28 3.89 -31.34
N GLY A 282 24.04 3.96 -31.83
CA GLY A 282 23.56 5.04 -32.70
C GLY A 282 23.20 6.33 -31.96
N PRO A 283 22.65 7.34 -32.66
CA PRO A 283 22.13 8.57 -32.04
C PRO A 283 21.17 8.25 -30.91
N SER A 284 21.24 8.99 -29.81
CA SER A 284 20.44 8.75 -28.61
C SER A 284 19.14 9.54 -28.65
N SER A 285 18.01 8.90 -28.32
CA SER A 285 16.75 9.58 -27.99
C SER A 285 16.75 10.14 -26.58
N PHE A 286 17.63 9.66 -25.68
CA PHE A 286 17.88 10.39 -24.44
C PHE A 286 18.48 11.75 -24.78
N VAL A 287 17.82 12.83 -24.34
CA VAL A 287 18.37 14.18 -24.38
C VAL A 287 19.75 14.11 -23.75
N SER A 288 20.77 14.51 -24.50
CA SER A 288 22.14 14.44 -24.04
C SER A 288 22.27 15.12 -22.67
N ARG A 289 22.60 14.34 -21.64
CA ARG A 289 23.30 14.86 -20.45
C ARG A 289 24.68 15.33 -20.91
N GLN A 290 24.73 16.48 -21.62
CA GLN A 290 25.99 17.13 -21.91
C GLN A 290 26.57 17.68 -20.60
N GLY A 291 27.62 17.03 -20.13
CA GLY A 291 28.71 17.61 -19.35
C GLY A 291 28.37 18.26 -18.02
N ARG A 292 28.52 17.53 -16.92
CA ARG A 292 29.25 18.10 -15.78
C ARG A 292 30.73 17.80 -16.01
N SER A 293 31.39 18.72 -16.68
CA SER A 293 32.85 18.78 -16.77
C SER A 293 33.37 19.61 -15.60
N ALA A 294 34.30 19.00 -14.85
CA ALA A 294 35.10 19.52 -13.73
C ALA A 294 34.35 19.93 -12.45
#